data_AF-A0A5N8HKS5-F1
#
_entry.id   AF-A0A5N8HKS5-F1
#
_cell.length_a   1.000
_cell.length_b   1.000
_cell.length_c   1.000
_cell.angle_alpha   90.00
_cell.angle_beta   90.00
_cell.angle_gamma   90.00
#
_symmetry.space_group_name_H-M   'P 1'
#
loop_
_entity.id
_entity.type
_entity.pdbx_description
1 polymer ?
#
loop_
_entity_poly.entity_id
_entity_poly.type
_entity_poly.pdbx_seq_one_letter_code
_entity_poly.pdbx_strand_id
1 'polypeptide(L)'
;VGRLDVNTCGLLLFTTDGELANRLMHPSREVEREYAVRVFGQVDDAKLRDLSRGVQLEDGPAAFKTIKFSGGEGINQWYNVTLTEGRNREVRRLWEAVGVQVSRLIRVRYGDIPLPKGLPRGGWTELDLAQTNYLRELVELPPETSSKVAVEKDRRRMKANQIRRAVKRHSQVSGGRRSGGRNNG
;
A
#
# COMPACT_ATOMS: atom_id res chain seq x y z
N VAL A 1 0.36 -2.62 -9.23
CA VAL A 1 1.42 -3.51 -9.69
C VAL A 1 1.78 -4.31 -8.46
N GLY A 2 1.69 -5.63 -8.57
CA GLY A 2 1.58 -6.56 -7.46
C GLY A 2 0.15 -6.70 -6.92
N ARG A 3 0.03 -7.27 -5.72
CA ARG A 3 -1.23 -7.53 -5.02
C ARG A 3 -1.30 -6.76 -3.70
N LEU A 4 -2.50 -6.63 -3.16
CA LEU A 4 -2.76 -6.30 -1.76
C LEU A 4 -3.74 -7.34 -1.23
N ASP A 5 -3.55 -7.79 0.01
CA ASP A 5 -4.53 -8.67 0.66
C ASP A 5 -5.87 -7.95 0.82
N VAL A 6 -6.97 -8.71 0.90
CA VAL A 6 -8.34 -8.17 1.03
C VAL A 6 -8.47 -7.21 2.23
N ASN A 7 -7.79 -7.51 3.34
CA ASN A 7 -7.81 -6.70 4.56
C ASN A 7 -6.70 -5.64 4.62
N THR A 8 -6.07 -5.34 3.48
CA THR A 8 -5.03 -4.33 3.34
C THR A 8 -5.53 -3.20 2.46
N CYS A 9 -5.39 -1.96 2.94
CA CYS A 9 -5.75 -0.77 2.17
C CYS A 9 -4.51 -0.15 1.52
N GLY A 10 -4.72 0.83 0.65
CA GLY A 10 -3.66 1.74 0.22
C GLY A 10 -3.40 1.72 -1.28
N LEU A 11 -2.21 2.22 -1.64
CA LEU A 11 -1.79 2.45 -3.01
C LEU A 11 -1.65 1.12 -3.77
N LEU A 12 -2.25 1.05 -4.95
CA LEU A 12 -2.02 0.00 -5.93
C LEU A 12 -1.87 0.65 -7.30
N LEU A 13 -0.67 0.55 -7.88
CA LEU A 13 -0.42 1.07 -9.23
C LEU A 13 -1.15 0.22 -10.28
N PHE A 14 -1.50 0.79 -11.42
CA PHE A 14 -1.96 0.04 -12.60
C PHE A 14 -1.20 0.59 -13.79
N THR A 15 -0.83 -0.27 -14.73
CA THR A 15 -0.08 0.12 -15.93
C THR A 15 -0.56 -0.71 -17.10
N THR A 16 -0.48 -0.11 -18.30
CA THR A 16 -0.71 -0.78 -19.58
C THR A 16 0.58 -1.43 -20.13
N ASP A 17 1.72 -1.13 -19.52
CA ASP A 17 3.03 -1.69 -19.88
C ASP A 17 3.35 -2.89 -18.98
N GLY A 18 3.33 -4.09 -19.56
CA GLY A 18 3.61 -5.35 -18.86
C GLY A 18 5.05 -5.49 -18.40
N GLU A 19 6.01 -4.90 -19.12
CA GLU A 19 7.44 -4.95 -18.75
C GLU A 19 7.70 -4.07 -17.53
N LEU A 20 7.15 -2.85 -17.52
CA LEU A 20 7.17 -1.99 -16.33
C LEU A 20 6.52 -2.69 -15.13
N ALA A 21 5.39 -3.36 -15.32
CA ALA A 21 4.73 -4.11 -14.26
C ALA A 21 5.63 -5.21 -13.71
N ASN A 22 6.22 -6.03 -14.59
CA ASN A 22 7.09 -7.14 -14.21
C ASN A 22 8.32 -6.65 -13.42
N ARG A 23 9.03 -5.63 -13.94
CA ARG A 23 10.23 -5.11 -13.28
C ARG A 23 9.94 -4.48 -11.91
N LEU A 24 8.84 -3.72 -11.78
CA LEU A 24 8.45 -3.15 -10.50
C LEU A 24 8.12 -4.23 -9.45
N MET A 25 7.60 -5.38 -9.86
CA MET A 25 7.30 -6.50 -8.96
C MET A 25 8.53 -7.34 -8.62
N HIS A 26 9.50 -7.42 -9.52
CA HIS A 26 10.63 -8.32 -9.37
C HIS A 26 11.54 -7.91 -8.19
N PRO A 27 11.86 -8.82 -7.24
CA PRO A 27 12.65 -8.49 -6.06
C PRO A 27 14.04 -7.93 -6.37
N SER A 28 14.66 -8.33 -7.49
CA SER A 28 16.00 -7.85 -7.89
C SER A 28 16.08 -6.34 -8.17
N ARG A 29 14.93 -5.67 -8.36
CA ARG A 29 14.87 -4.22 -8.53
C ARG A 29 14.77 -3.46 -7.21
N GLU A 30 14.59 -4.18 -6.10
CA GLU A 30 14.54 -3.65 -4.74
C GLU A 30 13.61 -2.43 -4.56
N VAL A 31 12.55 -2.35 -5.37
CA VAL A 31 11.65 -1.20 -5.36
C VAL A 31 10.93 -1.14 -4.02
N GLU A 32 11.09 -0.02 -3.32
CA GLU A 32 10.55 0.13 -1.98
C GLU A 32 9.02 0.16 -1.97
N ARG A 33 8.45 -0.49 -0.95
CA ARG A 33 7.05 -0.38 -0.58
C ARG A 33 6.98 0.09 0.86
N GLU A 34 6.33 1.22 1.10
CA GLU A 34 6.14 1.76 2.45
C GLU A 34 4.73 1.47 2.93
N TYR A 35 4.62 1.01 4.18
CA TYR A 35 3.37 0.74 4.85
C TYR A 35 3.26 1.54 6.13
N ALA A 36 2.10 2.16 6.34
CA ALA A 36 1.67 2.59 7.65
C ALA A 36 0.93 1.42 8.33
N VAL A 37 1.45 0.99 9.46
CA VAL A 37 1.00 -0.20 10.19
C VAL A 37 0.55 0.22 11.57
N ARG A 38 -0.68 -0.12 11.95
CA ARG A 38 -1.11 -0.05 13.34
C ARG A 38 -0.97 -1.42 13.97
N VAL A 39 -0.12 -1.51 14.97
CA VAL A 39 0.15 -2.73 15.71
C VAL A 39 -0.62 -2.75 17.03
N PHE A 40 -0.85 -3.95 17.55
CA PHE A 40 -1.39 -4.23 18.86
C PHE A 40 -0.43 -5.17 19.59
N GLY A 41 0.15 -4.68 20.70
CA GLY A 41 1.11 -5.41 21.51
C GLY A 41 2.21 -4.50 22.04
N GLN A 42 3.02 -5.02 22.95
CA GLN A 42 4.20 -4.32 23.46
C GLN A 42 5.31 -4.37 22.42
N VAL A 43 5.79 -3.20 22.01
CA VAL A 43 6.95 -3.01 21.13
C VAL A 43 8.04 -2.31 21.93
N ASP A 44 9.18 -2.96 22.06
CA ASP A 44 10.39 -2.41 22.67
C ASP A 44 11.51 -2.31 21.62
N ASP A 45 12.60 -1.64 21.98
CA ASP A 45 13.73 -1.44 21.08
C ASP A 45 14.42 -2.76 20.68
N ALA A 46 14.28 -3.82 21.49
CA ALA A 46 14.83 -5.14 21.16
C ALA A 46 14.10 -5.74 19.95
N LYS A 47 12.77 -5.74 19.98
CA LYS A 47 11.95 -6.19 18.84
C LYS A 47 12.21 -5.36 17.58
N LEU A 48 12.36 -4.05 17.71
CA LEU A 48 12.69 -3.18 16.57
C LEU A 48 14.05 -3.53 15.96
N ARG A 49 15.06 -3.86 16.79
CA ARG A 49 16.37 -4.34 16.33
C ARG A 49 16.26 -5.69 15.63
N ASP A 50 15.51 -6.63 16.20
CA ASP A 50 15.33 -7.96 15.62
C ASP A 50 14.66 -7.89 14.25
N LEU A 51 13.58 -7.10 14.13
CA LEU A 51 12.89 -6.86 12.87
C LEU A 51 13.76 -6.16 11.81
N SER A 52 14.73 -5.37 12.23
CA SER A 52 15.66 -4.68 11.32
C SER A 52 16.84 -5.55 10.91
N ARG A 53 17.32 -6.44 11.80
CA ARG A 53 18.41 -7.40 11.52
C ARG A 53 17.94 -8.62 10.75
N GLY A 54 16.67 -8.96 10.92
CA GLY A 54 16.01 -10.08 10.28
C GLY A 54 15.55 -11.13 11.28
N VAL A 55 14.37 -11.67 11.01
CA VAL A 55 13.76 -12.76 11.77
C VAL A 55 13.48 -13.93 10.84
N GLN A 56 13.43 -15.14 11.41
CA GLN A 56 13.09 -16.33 10.64
C GLN A 56 11.57 -16.40 10.44
N LEU A 57 11.13 -16.46 9.18
CA LEU A 57 9.76 -16.79 8.80
C LEU A 57 9.70 -18.21 8.21
N GLU A 58 8.49 -18.74 8.01
CA GLU A 58 8.28 -20.10 7.45
C GLU A 58 8.91 -20.29 6.07
N ASP A 59 8.92 -19.26 5.24
CA ASP A 59 9.47 -19.23 3.88
C ASP A 59 10.88 -18.60 3.81
N GLY A 60 11.57 -18.48 4.94
CA GLY A 60 12.96 -17.98 5.01
C GLY A 60 13.13 -16.70 5.84
N PRO A 61 14.37 -16.23 6.03
CA PRO A 61 14.65 -14.99 6.75
C PRO A 61 14.02 -13.78 6.06
N ALA A 62 13.60 -12.78 6.83
CA ALA A 62 13.09 -11.51 6.30
C ALA A 62 13.32 -10.38 7.31
N ALA A 63 13.46 -9.14 6.81
CA ALA A 63 13.70 -7.95 7.63
C ALA A 63 12.95 -6.74 7.07
N PHE A 64 12.56 -5.80 7.93
CA PHE A 64 12.19 -4.47 7.48
C PHE A 64 13.45 -3.68 7.09
N LYS A 65 13.42 -3.02 5.93
CA LYS A 65 14.50 -2.12 5.51
C LYS A 65 14.56 -0.88 6.42
N THR A 66 13.40 -0.35 6.81
CA THR A 66 13.31 0.74 7.79
C THR A 66 12.07 0.54 8.66
N ILE A 67 12.16 1.01 9.90
CA ILE A 67 11.05 1.05 10.86
C ILE A 67 11.09 2.42 11.53
N LYS A 68 9.98 3.16 11.47
CA LYS A 68 9.86 4.49 12.09
C LYS A 68 8.58 4.55 12.89
N PHE A 69 8.68 4.85 14.18
CA PHE A 69 7.51 5.14 15.00
C PHE A 69 6.79 6.39 14.44
N SER A 70 5.47 6.29 14.26
CA SER A 70 4.64 7.35 13.67
C SER A 70 3.48 7.79 14.57
N GLY A 71 3.52 7.40 15.86
CA GLY A 71 2.61 7.88 16.90
C GLY A 71 1.73 6.79 17.51
N GLY A 72 0.91 7.17 18.48
CA GLY A 72 0.06 6.26 19.25
C GLY A 72 0.52 6.14 20.70
N GLU A 73 -0.35 5.57 21.54
CA GLU A 73 -0.14 5.46 22.99
C GLU A 73 -0.62 4.09 23.49
N GLY A 74 0.01 3.63 24.57
CA GLY A 74 -0.27 2.33 25.16
C GLY A 74 -0.01 1.19 24.17
N ILE A 75 -0.97 0.26 24.08
CA ILE A 75 -0.84 -0.98 23.30
C ILE A 75 -1.08 -0.81 21.79
N ASN A 76 -1.61 0.34 21.35
CA ASN A 76 -1.89 0.61 19.94
C ASN A 76 -0.93 1.68 19.41
N GLN A 77 0.03 1.24 18.60
CA GLN A 77 1.08 2.10 18.07
C GLN A 77 1.09 2.06 16.54
N TRP A 78 1.54 3.14 15.93
CA TRP A 78 1.74 3.26 14.50
C TRP A 78 3.22 3.24 14.16
N TYR A 79 3.54 2.49 13.11
CA TYR A 79 4.87 2.44 12.52
C TYR A 79 4.77 2.60 11.01
N ASN A 80 5.69 3.37 10.45
CA ASN A 80 5.99 3.34 9.02
C ASN A 80 7.13 2.35 8.79
N VAL A 81 6.89 1.37 7.94
CA VAL A 81 7.88 0.33 7.60
C VAL A 81 8.08 0.24 6.10
N THR A 82 9.30 -0.07 5.67
CA THR A 82 9.62 -0.28 4.25
C THR A 82 10.14 -1.69 3.98
N LEU A 83 9.73 -2.26 2.85
CA LEU A 83 10.23 -3.52 2.29
C LEU A 83 10.66 -3.32 0.84
N THR A 84 11.66 -4.08 0.40
CA THR A 84 12.14 -4.13 -0.99
C THR A 84 11.72 -5.41 -1.73
N GLU A 85 11.11 -6.35 -0.99
CA GLU A 85 10.41 -7.52 -1.52
C GLU A 85 8.90 -7.46 -1.21
N GLY A 86 8.18 -8.52 -1.52
CA GLY A 86 6.72 -8.55 -1.45
C GLY A 86 6.16 -9.97 -1.28
N ARG A 87 6.72 -10.73 -0.33
CA ARG A 87 6.24 -12.07 0.00
C ARG A 87 4.82 -12.02 0.55
N ASN A 88 4.11 -13.15 0.50
CA ASN A 88 2.72 -13.21 0.96
C ASN A 88 2.63 -12.74 2.42
N ARG A 89 1.78 -11.73 2.70
CA ARG A 89 1.51 -11.21 4.06
C ARG A 89 2.75 -10.83 4.88
N GLU A 90 3.85 -10.50 4.21
CA GLU A 90 5.17 -10.35 4.83
C GLU A 90 5.23 -9.37 6.00
N VAL A 91 4.63 -8.18 5.86
CA VAL A 91 4.56 -7.19 6.95
C VAL A 91 3.90 -7.77 8.20
N ARG A 92 2.81 -8.55 8.04
CA ARG A 92 2.08 -9.14 9.16
C ARG A 92 2.91 -10.23 9.83
N ARG A 93 3.52 -11.10 9.03
CA ARG A 93 4.35 -12.21 9.53
C ARG A 93 5.60 -11.71 10.26
N LEU A 94 6.21 -10.63 9.78
CA LEU A 94 7.32 -9.97 10.48
C LEU A 94 6.91 -9.52 11.88
N TRP A 95 5.83 -8.75 12.02
CA TRP A 95 5.34 -8.32 13.34
C TRP A 95 4.91 -9.52 14.22
N GLU A 96 4.24 -10.52 13.63
CA GLU A 96 3.80 -11.72 14.33
C GLU A 96 4.99 -12.54 14.87
N ALA A 97 6.12 -12.59 14.15
CA ALA A 97 7.34 -13.28 14.57
C ALA A 97 7.97 -12.70 15.86
N VAL A 98 7.67 -11.44 16.18
CA VAL A 98 8.08 -10.80 17.46
C VAL A 98 6.91 -10.67 18.46
N GLY A 99 5.85 -11.44 18.25
CA GLY A 99 4.68 -11.50 19.12
C GLY A 99 3.78 -10.27 19.08
N VAL A 100 3.76 -9.54 17.95
CA VAL A 100 2.99 -8.29 17.79
C VAL A 100 1.95 -8.46 16.68
N GLN A 101 0.70 -8.11 16.95
CA GLN A 101 -0.40 -8.28 16.00
C GLN A 101 -0.62 -7.03 15.13
N VAL A 102 -0.99 -7.19 13.87
CA VAL A 102 -1.28 -6.06 12.97
C VAL A 102 -2.79 -5.82 12.87
N SER A 103 -3.27 -4.74 13.48
CA SER A 103 -4.69 -4.35 13.45
C SER A 103 -5.08 -3.55 12.21
N ARG A 104 -4.16 -2.80 11.61
CA ARG A 104 -4.41 -2.04 10.38
C ARG A 104 -3.15 -1.98 9.53
N LEU A 105 -3.30 -2.15 8.22
CA LEU A 105 -2.20 -2.11 7.26
C LEU A 105 -2.61 -1.27 6.04
N ILE A 106 -1.80 -0.27 5.72
CA ILE A 106 -2.03 0.62 4.59
C ILE A 106 -0.73 0.79 3.81
N ARG A 107 -0.70 0.43 2.52
CA ARG A 107 0.44 0.80 1.66
C ARG A 107 0.34 2.28 1.31
N VAL A 108 1.30 3.07 1.78
CA VAL A 108 1.29 4.53 1.64
C VAL A 108 2.22 5.03 0.54
N ARG A 109 3.15 4.20 0.06
CA ARG A 109 4.08 4.55 -1.03
C ARG A 109 4.59 3.31 -1.78
N TYR A 110 4.91 3.48 -3.06
CA TYR A 110 5.55 2.48 -3.92
C TYR A 110 6.59 3.19 -4.81
N GLY A 111 7.89 2.87 -4.68
CA GLY A 111 8.97 3.74 -5.19
C GLY A 111 8.82 5.14 -4.60
N ASP A 112 9.00 6.20 -5.38
CA ASP A 112 8.69 7.58 -4.94
C ASP A 112 7.28 8.04 -5.32
N ILE A 113 6.36 7.12 -5.56
CA ILE A 113 4.94 7.43 -5.77
C ILE A 113 4.19 7.27 -4.43
N PRO A 114 3.87 8.37 -3.72
CA PRO A 114 3.06 8.30 -2.52
C PRO A 114 1.59 8.11 -2.88
N LEU A 115 0.81 7.58 -1.93
CA LEU A 115 -0.65 7.61 -1.99
C LEU A 115 -1.11 9.08 -2.05
N PRO A 116 -1.77 9.53 -3.14
CA PRO A 116 -2.06 10.94 -3.32
C PRO A 116 -2.97 11.51 -2.23
N LYS A 117 -2.55 12.65 -1.64
CA LYS A 117 -3.36 13.37 -0.66
C LYS A 117 -4.69 13.79 -1.30
N GLY A 118 -5.80 13.41 -0.67
CA GLY A 118 -7.15 13.74 -1.14
C GLY A 118 -7.79 12.73 -2.10
N LEU A 119 -7.06 11.69 -2.53
CA LEU A 119 -7.65 10.58 -3.26
C LEU A 119 -8.55 9.76 -2.32
N PRO A 120 -9.86 9.66 -2.57
CA PRO A 120 -10.75 8.87 -1.72
C PRO A 120 -10.43 7.37 -1.83
N ARG A 121 -10.73 6.60 -0.77
CA ARG A 121 -10.59 5.15 -0.80
C ARG A 121 -11.41 4.55 -1.95
N GLY A 122 -10.79 3.66 -2.73
CA GLY A 122 -11.41 3.07 -3.94
C GLY A 122 -11.37 3.98 -5.17
N GLY A 123 -10.82 5.19 -5.04
CA GLY A 123 -10.55 6.08 -6.16
C GLY A 123 -9.24 5.76 -6.87
N TRP A 124 -9.12 6.26 -8.09
CA TRP A 124 -7.89 6.24 -8.87
C TRP A 124 -7.60 7.62 -9.45
N THR A 125 -6.33 7.87 -9.73
CA THR A 125 -5.87 9.02 -10.51
C THR A 125 -4.76 8.54 -11.42
N GLU A 126 -4.64 9.16 -12.57
CA GLU A 126 -3.59 8.86 -13.54
C GLU A 126 -2.34 9.69 -13.21
N LEU A 127 -1.17 9.04 -13.28
CA LEU A 127 0.12 9.70 -13.12
C LEU A 127 0.40 10.57 -14.35
N ASP A 128 1.10 11.68 -14.14
CA ASP A 128 1.60 12.47 -15.27
C ASP A 128 2.85 11.82 -15.90
N LEU A 129 3.32 12.39 -17.02
CA LEU A 129 4.45 11.86 -17.77
C LEU A 129 5.74 11.86 -16.94
N ALA A 130 5.97 12.88 -16.12
CA ALA A 130 7.16 12.97 -15.28
C ALA A 130 7.18 11.85 -14.22
N GLN A 131 6.06 11.64 -13.53
CA GLN A 131 5.91 10.54 -12.56
C GLN A 131 5.99 9.15 -13.23
N THR A 132 5.47 9.03 -14.44
CA THR A 132 5.55 7.81 -15.23
C THR A 132 7.00 7.51 -15.62
N ASN A 133 7.73 8.51 -16.10
CA ASN A 133 9.13 8.37 -16.49
C ASN A 133 10.04 8.09 -15.30
N TYR A 134 9.77 8.68 -14.14
CA TYR A 134 10.43 8.31 -12.90
C TYR A 134 10.30 6.80 -12.61
N LEU A 135 9.08 6.23 -12.69
CA LEU A 135 8.88 4.79 -12.45
C LEU A 135 9.60 3.91 -13.47
N ARG A 136 9.74 4.39 -14.71
CA ARG A 136 10.45 3.68 -15.78
C ARG A 136 11.96 3.70 -15.55
N GLU A 137 12.50 4.86 -15.25
CA GLU A 137 13.92 5.04 -14.94
C GLU A 137 14.35 4.22 -13.72
N LEU A 138 13.51 4.18 -12.68
CA LEU A 138 13.72 3.37 -11.48
C LEU A 138 13.96 1.88 -11.78
N VAL A 139 13.45 1.38 -12.91
CA VAL A 139 13.61 0.00 -13.35
C VAL A 139 14.35 -0.13 -14.68
N GLU A 140 15.17 0.86 -15.02
CA GLU A 140 16.03 0.90 -16.21
C GLU A 140 15.26 0.73 -17.53
N LEU A 141 14.07 1.33 -17.60
CA LEU A 141 13.32 1.47 -18.85
C LEU A 141 13.52 2.88 -19.43
N PRO A 142 13.60 3.02 -20.76
CA PRO A 142 13.75 4.32 -21.40
C PRO A 142 12.49 5.18 -21.14
N PRO A 143 12.64 6.50 -20.99
CA PRO A 143 11.50 7.39 -20.75
C PRO A 143 10.54 7.41 -21.96
N GLU A 144 9.25 7.59 -21.67
CA GLU A 144 8.24 7.88 -22.68
C GLU A 144 8.28 9.36 -23.07
N THR A 145 8.02 9.64 -24.34
CA THR A 145 8.01 11.01 -24.91
C THR A 145 6.61 11.58 -25.04
N SER A 146 5.56 10.76 -24.90
CA SER A 146 4.17 11.18 -25.04
C SER A 146 3.30 10.64 -23.90
N SER A 147 2.28 11.41 -23.55
CA SER A 147 1.27 11.02 -22.57
C SER A 147 -0.09 10.90 -23.22
N LYS A 148 -0.83 9.84 -22.90
CA LYS A 148 -2.25 9.71 -23.26
C LYS A 148 -3.16 10.46 -22.28
N VAL A 149 -2.59 11.09 -21.24
CA VAL A 149 -3.35 11.87 -20.24
C VAL A 149 -3.61 13.27 -20.78
N ALA A 150 -4.88 13.63 -20.96
CA ALA A 150 -5.27 15.00 -21.31
C ALA A 150 -4.86 15.99 -20.21
N VAL A 151 -4.24 17.11 -20.58
CA VAL A 151 -3.57 18.07 -19.67
C VAL A 151 -4.53 18.95 -18.84
N GLU A 152 -5.85 18.74 -18.91
CA GLU A 152 -6.82 19.60 -18.22
C GLU A 152 -6.84 19.38 -16.69
N LYS A 153 -6.17 20.27 -15.97
CA LYS A 153 -6.14 20.33 -14.50
C LYS A 153 -7.53 20.40 -13.86
N ASP A 154 -8.52 21.02 -14.50
CA ASP A 154 -9.90 21.12 -13.98
C ASP A 154 -10.63 19.78 -13.94
N ARG A 155 -10.26 18.86 -14.83
CA ARG A 155 -10.88 17.53 -14.92
C ARG A 155 -10.51 16.63 -13.73
N ARG A 156 -9.34 16.84 -13.11
CA ARG A 156 -8.91 16.09 -11.90
C ARG A 156 -9.83 16.35 -10.70
N ARG A 157 -10.26 17.60 -10.49
CA ARG A 157 -11.15 17.98 -9.36
C ARG A 157 -12.58 17.47 -9.57
N MET A 158 -13.08 17.52 -10.81
CA MET A 158 -14.39 16.93 -11.16
C MET A 158 -14.40 15.40 -11.03
N LYS A 159 -13.35 14.70 -11.51
CA LYS A 159 -13.21 13.25 -11.35
C LYS A 159 -13.16 12.84 -9.88
N ALA A 160 -12.44 13.57 -9.02
CA ALA A 160 -12.39 13.27 -7.58
C ALA A 160 -13.79 13.31 -6.93
N ASN A 161 -14.63 14.29 -7.29
CA ASN A 161 -16.01 14.38 -6.81
C ASN A 161 -16.90 13.25 -7.37
N GLN A 162 -16.74 12.90 -8.65
CA GLN A 162 -17.45 11.79 -9.27
C GLN A 162 -17.08 10.44 -8.64
N ILE A 163 -15.79 10.23 -8.37
CA ILE A 163 -15.26 9.07 -7.65
C ILE A 163 -15.84 9.02 -6.23
N ARG A 164 -15.83 10.13 -5.48
CA ARG A 164 -16.46 10.19 -4.14
C ARG A 164 -17.94 9.79 -4.21
N ARG A 165 -18.69 10.25 -5.21
CA ARG A 165 -20.09 9.85 -5.43
C ARG A 165 -20.25 8.37 -5.78
N ALA A 166 -19.36 7.80 -6.60
CA ALA A 166 -19.37 6.38 -6.96
C ALA A 166 -19.02 5.48 -5.75
N VAL A 167 -17.98 5.82 -5.00
CA VAL A 167 -17.57 5.13 -3.77
C VAL A 167 -18.69 5.18 -2.72
N LYS A 168 -19.33 6.34 -2.53
CA LYS A 168 -20.46 6.50 -1.60
C LYS A 168 -21.62 5.56 -1.98
N ARG A 169 -22.01 5.52 -3.26
CA ARG A 169 -23.03 4.58 -3.75
C ARG A 169 -22.67 3.12 -3.45
N HIS A 170 -21.44 2.71 -3.74
CA HIS A 170 -21.02 1.32 -3.49
C HIS A 170 -21.02 0.96 -2.00
N SER A 171 -20.58 1.89 -1.12
CA SER A 171 -20.60 1.68 0.34
C SER A 171 -22.02 1.50 0.92
N GLN A 172 -23.02 2.21 0.38
CA GLN A 172 -24.41 2.08 0.80
C GLN A 172 -25.03 0.73 0.38
N VAL A 173 -24.71 0.25 -0.83
CA VAL A 173 -25.18 -1.05 -1.32
C VAL A 173 -24.55 -2.22 -0.55
N SER A 174 -23.27 -2.12 -0.18
CA SER A 174 -22.60 -3.13 0.66
C SER A 174 -23.06 -3.13 2.12
N GLY A 175 -23.50 -1.97 2.64
CA GLY A 175 -24.01 -1.83 4.01
C GLY A 175 -25.44 -2.36 4.18
N GLY A 176 -26.31 -2.19 3.16
CA GLY A 176 -27.70 -2.64 3.20
C GLY A 176 -27.90 -4.16 3.15
N ARG A 177 -26.94 -4.92 2.63
CA ARG A 177 -27.01 -6.40 2.62
C ARG A 177 -26.71 -7.07 3.97
N ARG A 178 -26.22 -6.34 4.97
CA ARG A 178 -25.91 -6.89 6.30
C ARG A 178 -27.02 -6.76 7.33
N SER A 179 -28.14 -6.07 7.04
CA SER A 179 -29.25 -5.89 8.01
C SER A 179 -30.52 -6.70 7.68
N GLY A 180 -30.50 -7.61 6.71
CA GLY A 180 -31.69 -8.30 6.22
C GLY A 180 -31.87 -9.75 6.68
N GLY A 181 -31.32 -10.16 7.82
CA GLY A 181 -31.31 -11.57 8.23
C GLY A 181 -31.53 -11.80 9.72
N ARG A 182 -32.67 -11.35 10.26
CA ARG A 182 -33.25 -11.90 11.50
C ARG A 182 -34.72 -11.48 11.60
N ASN A 183 -35.59 -12.27 10.96
CA ASN A 183 -36.94 -12.54 11.45
C ASN A 183 -37.60 -13.63 10.59
N ASN A 184 -37.82 -14.80 11.17
CA ASN A 184 -39.12 -15.51 11.17
C ASN A 184 -38.96 -16.95 11.68
N GLY A 185 -39.88 -17.33 12.56
CA GLY A 185 -40.25 -18.72 12.86
C GLY A 185 -39.68 -19.24 14.16
#